data_AF-A0A2R2W6M2-F1
#
_entry.id   AF-A0A2R2W6M2-F1
#
_cell.length_a   1.000
_cell.length_b   1.000
_cell.length_c   1.000
_cell.angle_alpha   90.00
_cell.angle_beta   90.00
_cell.angle_gamma   90.00
#
_symmetry.space_group_name_H-M   'P 1'
#
loop_
_entity.id
_entity.type
_entity.pdbx_description
1 polymer ?
#
loop_
_entity_poly.entity_id
_entity_poly.type
_entity_poly.pdbx_seq_one_letter_code
_entity_poly.pdbx_strand_id
1 'polypeptide(L)'
;MAAPAPEHAGHAEQTGHSERGLDLELIIRAARLAVTTRTASKTLFVRHLAVESDVAERLLRKLEHCEVIAPEAQDAPGRPRRVLTTSGQLPDVVAEFERRHRTA
;
A
#
# COMPACT_ATOMS: atom_id res chain seq x y z
N MET A 1 23.70 8.83 -49.43
CA MET A 1 22.61 7.93 -49.00
C MET A 1 22.93 7.53 -47.56
N ALA A 2 22.48 8.35 -46.61
CA ALA A 2 21.26 8.16 -45.81
C ALA A 2 21.44 7.03 -44.78
N ALA A 3 21.64 7.45 -43.52
CA ALA A 3 21.57 6.60 -42.34
C ALA A 3 20.16 6.01 -42.19
N PRO A 4 20.05 4.95 -41.38
CA PRO A 4 19.00 4.99 -40.36
C PRO A 4 19.52 4.89 -38.92
N ALA A 5 18.76 5.60 -38.10
CA ALA A 5 18.85 5.93 -36.68
C ALA A 5 18.74 4.72 -35.73
N PRO A 6 19.05 4.90 -34.43
CA PRO A 6 18.98 3.85 -33.42
C PRO A 6 17.53 3.51 -33.07
N GLU A 7 17.17 2.23 -33.20
CA GLU A 7 15.97 1.67 -32.60
C GLU A 7 16.23 1.39 -31.12
N HIS A 8 16.14 2.44 -30.29
CA HIS A 8 15.83 2.28 -28.89
C HIS A 8 14.38 1.79 -28.78
N ALA A 9 14.18 0.48 -29.01
CA ALA A 9 12.99 -0.20 -28.54
C ALA A 9 12.95 -0.05 -27.02
N GLY A 10 11.99 0.74 -26.54
CA GLY A 10 11.67 0.86 -25.14
C GLY A 10 11.29 -0.50 -24.57
N HIS A 11 12.24 -1.16 -23.91
CA HIS A 11 11.95 -2.25 -22.99
C HIS A 11 11.59 -1.62 -21.64
N ALA A 12 10.39 -1.02 -21.60
CA ALA A 12 9.63 -0.96 -20.37
C ALA A 12 9.20 -2.40 -20.07
N GLU A 13 10.11 -3.18 -19.47
CA GLU A 13 9.77 -4.47 -18.87
C GLU A 13 8.99 -4.22 -17.56
N GLN A 14 7.81 -3.62 -17.74
CA GLN A 14 6.70 -3.64 -16.80
C GLN A 14 6.09 -5.05 -16.83
N THR A 15 6.79 -6.05 -16.30
CA THR A 15 6.17 -7.35 -16.00
C THR A 15 6.98 -8.17 -15.01
N GLY A 16 7.15 -7.62 -13.81
CA GLY A 16 7.44 -8.39 -12.61
C GLY A 16 6.14 -8.78 -11.89
N HIS A 17 5.22 -9.46 -12.58
CA HIS A 17 4.16 -10.23 -11.93
C HIS A 17 4.83 -11.40 -11.19
N SER A 18 5.22 -11.16 -9.94
CA SER A 18 5.76 -12.20 -9.06
C SER A 18 5.12 -12.05 -7.68
N GLU A 19 3.93 -12.64 -7.51
CA GLU A 19 3.37 -13.32 -6.32
C GLU A 19 3.81 -12.97 -4.86
N ARG A 20 4.40 -11.80 -4.58
CA ARG A 20 4.87 -11.40 -3.22
C ARG A 20 4.56 -9.96 -2.81
N GLY A 21 4.16 -9.10 -3.73
CA GLY A 21 3.91 -7.67 -3.46
C GLY A 21 2.42 -7.37 -3.44
N LEU A 22 1.89 -6.94 -2.29
CA LEU A 22 0.74 -6.05 -2.34
C LEU A 22 1.14 -4.85 -3.20
N ASP A 23 0.36 -4.53 -4.21
CA ASP A 23 0.64 -3.41 -5.10
C ASP A 23 0.84 -2.14 -4.27
N LEU A 24 1.97 -1.46 -4.45
CA LEU A 24 2.32 -0.27 -3.67
C LEU A 24 1.21 0.78 -3.77
N GLU A 25 0.56 0.89 -4.92
CA GLU A 25 -0.57 1.78 -5.11
C GLU A 25 -1.75 1.40 -4.20
N LEU A 26 -2.01 0.10 -4.05
CA LEU A 26 -3.06 -0.41 -3.16
C LEU A 26 -2.76 -0.12 -1.69
N ILE A 27 -1.49 -0.23 -1.28
CA ILE A 27 -1.04 0.11 0.07
C ILE A 27 -1.24 1.61 0.33
N ILE A 28 -0.84 2.47 -0.61
CA ILE A 28 -1.01 3.93 -0.51
C ILE A 28 -2.50 4.29 -0.43
N ARG A 29 -3.34 3.68 -1.28
CA ARG A 29 -4.80 3.88 -1.23
C ARG A 29 -5.38 3.45 0.12
N ALA A 30 -4.94 2.33 0.67
CA ALA A 30 -5.37 1.85 1.99
C ALA A 30 -4.93 2.78 3.12
N ALA A 31 -3.69 3.27 3.10
CA ALA A 31 -3.19 4.25 4.07
C ALA A 31 -4.02 5.54 4.01
N ARG A 32 -4.25 6.07 2.81
CA ARG A 32 -5.08 7.28 2.58
C ARG A 32 -6.47 7.11 3.12
N LEU A 33 -7.09 5.97 2.84
CA LEU A 33 -8.43 5.68 3.29
C LEU A 33 -8.47 5.59 4.83
N ALA A 34 -7.58 4.81 5.44
CA ALA A 34 -7.50 4.66 6.89
C ALA A 34 -7.35 6.02 7.58
N VAL A 35 -6.42 6.86 7.12
CA VAL A 35 -6.17 8.19 7.69
C VAL A 35 -7.37 9.12 7.54
N THR A 36 -8.05 9.07 6.38
CA THR A 36 -9.24 9.88 6.12
C THR A 36 -10.41 9.49 7.03
N THR A 37 -10.63 8.19 7.22
CA THR A 37 -11.70 7.66 8.09
C THR A 37 -11.30 7.62 9.56
N ARG A 38 -10.02 7.89 9.88
CA ARG A 38 -9.36 7.67 11.17
C ARG A 38 -9.56 6.25 11.74
N THR A 39 -9.85 5.28 10.88
CA THR A 39 -10.06 3.90 11.28
C THR A 39 -9.66 2.94 10.17
N ALA A 40 -9.04 1.81 10.54
CA ALA A 40 -8.63 0.77 9.62
C ALA A 40 -9.28 -0.57 10.00
N SER A 41 -10.05 -1.13 9.08
CA SER A 41 -10.74 -2.42 9.28
C SER A 41 -10.71 -3.23 7.99
N LYS A 42 -10.75 -4.55 8.13
CA LYS A 42 -10.89 -5.46 7.00
C LYS A 42 -12.11 -5.09 6.14
N THR A 43 -13.27 -4.93 6.77
CA THR A 43 -14.53 -4.56 6.09
C THR A 43 -14.43 -3.23 5.35
N LEU A 44 -13.69 -2.27 5.92
CA LEU A 44 -13.51 -0.96 5.32
C LEU A 44 -12.68 -1.06 4.04
N PHE A 45 -11.59 -1.83 4.04
CA PHE A 45 -10.81 -2.06 2.83
C PHE A 45 -11.55 -2.88 1.79
N VAL A 46 -12.23 -3.96 2.18
CA VAL A 46 -13.03 -4.76 1.24
C VAL A 46 -14.10 -3.90 0.56
N ARG A 47 -14.81 -3.06 1.31
CA ARG A 47 -15.90 -2.22 0.75
C ARG A 47 -15.40 -1.04 -0.08
N HIS A 48 -14.36 -0.34 0.36
CA HIS A 48 -13.93 0.90 -0.28
C HIS A 48 -12.83 0.70 -1.33
N LEU A 49 -12.00 -0.34 -1.19
CA LEU A 49 -10.96 -0.68 -2.16
C LEU A 49 -11.36 -1.83 -3.08
N ALA A 50 -12.55 -2.43 -2.87
CA ALA A 50 -13.04 -3.57 -3.63
C ALA A 50 -12.04 -4.74 -3.68
N VAL A 51 -11.33 -4.96 -2.58
CA VAL A 51 -10.32 -6.03 -2.45
C VAL A 51 -10.89 -7.26 -1.76
N GLU A 52 -10.27 -8.40 -2.03
CA GLU A 52 -10.54 -9.65 -1.33
C GLU A 52 -10.23 -9.54 0.17
N SER A 53 -10.90 -10.38 0.96
CA SER A 53 -10.71 -10.46 2.40
C SER A 53 -9.25 -10.74 2.81
N ASP A 54 -8.56 -11.63 2.11
CA ASP A 54 -7.15 -11.96 2.36
C ASP A 54 -6.24 -10.76 2.07
N VAL A 55 -6.51 -10.04 0.97
CA VAL A 55 -5.77 -8.84 0.58
C VAL A 55 -5.94 -7.73 1.61
N ALA A 56 -7.17 -7.51 2.10
CA ALA A 56 -7.44 -6.56 3.17
C ALA A 56 -6.69 -6.88 4.47
N GLU A 57 -6.54 -8.16 4.83
CA GLU A 57 -5.74 -8.58 5.99
C GLU A 57 -4.24 -8.32 5.78
N ARG A 58 -3.72 -8.59 4.58
CA ARG A 58 -2.34 -8.25 4.25
C ARG A 58 -2.11 -6.73 4.30
N LEU A 59 -3.07 -5.93 3.84
CA LEU A 59 -3.00 -4.46 3.90
C LEU A 59 -2.94 -3.98 5.34
N LEU A 60 -3.80 -4.50 6.23
CA LEU A 60 -3.74 -4.19 7.67
C LEU A 60 -2.37 -4.52 8.26
N ARG A 61 -1.81 -5.70 7.96
CA ARG A 61 -0.47 -6.08 8.43
C ARG A 61 0.63 -5.15 7.90
N LYS A 62 0.56 -4.71 6.64
CA LYS A 62 1.53 -3.76 6.08
C LYS A 62 1.42 -2.37 6.71
N LEU A 63 0.20 -1.88 6.91
CA LEU A 63 -0.03 -0.60 7.57
C LEU A 63 0.41 -0.62 9.04
N GLU A 64 0.18 -1.74 9.74
CA GLU A 64 0.67 -1.95 11.11
C GLU A 64 2.20 -1.96 11.17
N HIS A 65 2.85 -2.68 10.24
CA HIS A 65 4.31 -2.75 10.17
C HIS A 65 4.98 -1.41 9.85
N CYS A 66 4.26 -0.49 9.21
CA CYS A 66 4.71 0.88 8.94
C CYS A 66 4.15 1.88 9.96
N GLU A 67 3.67 1.40 11.10
CA GLU A 67 3.19 2.21 12.23
C GLU A 67 2.08 3.22 11.86
N VAL A 68 1.35 2.93 10.78
CA VAL A 68 0.23 3.75 10.30
C VAL A 68 -0.99 3.54 11.18
N ILE A 69 -1.18 2.30 11.63
CA ILE A 69 -2.31 1.87 12.46
C ILE A 69 -1.80 1.16 13.71
N ALA A 70 -2.61 1.18 14.75
CA ALA A 70 -2.30 0.51 16.00
C ALA A 70 -2.20 -1.01 15.78
N PRO A 71 -1.26 -1.68 16.47
CA PRO A 71 -1.13 -3.12 16.40
C PRO A 71 -2.38 -3.83 16.90
N GLU A 72 -2.72 -4.96 16.28
CA GLU A 72 -3.84 -5.79 16.71
C GLU A 72 -3.73 -6.21 18.17
N ALA A 73 -2.52 -6.37 18.71
CA ALA A 73 -2.32 -6.70 20.12
C ALA A 73 -2.93 -5.67 21.09
N GLN A 74 -3.19 -4.44 20.65
CA GLN A 74 -3.84 -3.40 21.45
C GLN A 74 -5.37 -3.35 21.27
N ASP A 75 -5.94 -4.01 20.25
CA ASP A 75 -7.37 -4.00 19.93
C ASP A 75 -7.95 -5.42 19.90
N ALA A 76 -9.25 -5.57 20.18
CA ALA A 76 -9.88 -6.90 20.13
C ALA A 76 -9.92 -7.45 18.69
N PRO A 77 -9.76 -8.77 18.47
CA PRO A 77 -9.83 -9.36 17.14
C PRO A 77 -11.17 -9.01 16.46
N GLY A 78 -11.09 -8.47 15.25
CA GLY A 78 -12.25 -8.01 14.48
C GLY A 78 -12.73 -6.59 14.78
N ARG A 79 -12.12 -5.86 15.72
CA ARG A 79 -12.40 -4.41 15.89
C ARG A 79 -11.67 -3.55 14.84
N PRO A 80 -12.26 -2.40 14.49
CA PRO A 80 -11.56 -1.35 13.78
C PRO A 80 -10.30 -0.92 14.53
N ARG A 81 -9.14 -1.02 13.88
CA ARG A 81 -7.87 -0.53 14.42
C ARG A 81 -7.85 0.99 14.32
N ARG A 82 -7.29 1.62 15.36
CA ARG A 82 -7.09 3.08 15.39
C ARG A 82 -5.91 3.45 14.51
N VAL A 83 -6.01 4.59 13.85
CA VAL A 83 -4.93 5.12 13.03
C VAL A 83 -4.01 5.97 13.90
N LEU A 84 -2.73 5.65 13.87
CA LEU A 84 -1.68 6.36 14.62
C LEU A 84 -1.15 7.55 13.82
N THR A 85 -1.11 7.42 12.49
CA THR A 85 -0.64 8.50 11.62
C THR A 85 -1.73 9.53 11.33
N THR A 86 -1.33 10.80 11.20
CA THR A 86 -2.25 11.89 10.84
C THR A 86 -2.17 12.22 9.35
N SER A 87 -3.19 12.88 8.81
CA SER A 87 -3.24 13.30 7.39
C SER A 87 -2.03 14.14 6.95
N GLY A 88 -1.41 14.87 7.87
CA GLY A 88 -0.18 15.64 7.60
C GLY A 88 1.09 14.78 7.54
N GLN A 89 1.08 13.58 8.13
CA GLN A 89 2.20 12.62 8.13
C GLN A 89 2.09 11.59 7.01
N LEU A 90 0.91 11.49 6.38
CA LEU A 90 0.68 10.57 5.26
C LEU A 90 1.69 10.74 4.10
N PRO A 91 2.09 11.95 3.65
CA PRO A 91 3.10 12.09 2.60
C PRO A 91 4.45 11.46 3.00
N ASP A 92 4.83 11.60 4.27
CA ASP A 92 6.08 11.05 4.81
C ASP A 92 6.02 9.53 4.90
N VAL A 93 4.88 8.99 5.34
CA VAL A 93 4.58 7.55 5.36
C VAL A 93 4.60 6.96 3.94
N VAL A 94 3.99 7.64 2.96
CA VAL A 94 4.01 7.20 1.55
C VAL A 94 5.43 7.20 1.00
N ALA A 95 6.21 8.26 1.25
CA ALA A 95 7.62 8.32 0.86
C ALA A 95 8.46 7.22 1.54
N GLU A 96 8.12 6.83 2.77
CA GLU A 96 8.73 5.68 3.45
C GLU A 96 8.35 4.34 2.79
N PHE A 97 7.07 4.15 2.43
CA PHE A 97 6.62 2.97 1.67
C PHE A 97 7.37 2.85 0.32
N GLU A 98 7.51 3.95 -0.42
CA GLU A 98 8.26 3.99 -1.68
C GLU A 98 9.74 3.66 -1.49
N ARG A 99 10.37 4.20 -0.43
CA ARG A 99 11.78 3.90 -0.11
C ARG A 99 11.99 2.43 0.21
N ARG A 100 11.16 1.86 1.08
CA ARG A 100 11.28 0.47 1.52
C ARG A 100 10.97 -0.53 0.39
N HIS A 101 10.03 -0.21 -0.50
CA HIS A 101 9.71 -1.03 -1.67
C HIS A 101 10.79 -0.99 -2.76
N ARG A 102 11.61 0.08 -2.82
CA ARG A 102 12.74 0.15 -3.76
C ARG A 102 13.95 -0.68 -3.31
N THR A 103 14.07 -0.95 -2.00
CA THR A 103 15.20 -1.66 -1.40
C THR A 103 14.93 -3.14 -1.09
N ALA A 104 13.73 -3.64 -1.33
CA ALA A 104 13.30 -5.02 -1.08
C ALA A 104 13.20 -5.82 -2.38
#